data_AF-A0A3C0ZWG1-F1
#
_entry.id   AF-A0A3C0ZWG1-F1
#
_cell.length_a   1.000
_cell.length_b   1.000
_cell.length_c   1.000
_cell.angle_alpha   90.00
_cell.angle_beta   90.00
_cell.angle_gamma   90.00
#
_symmetry.space_group_name_H-M   'P 1'
#
loop_
_entity.id
_entity.type
_entity.pdbx_description
1 polymer ?
#
loop_
_entity_poly.entity_id
_entity_poly.type
_entity_poly.pdbx_seq_one_letter_code
_entity_poly.pdbx_strand_id
1 'polypeptide(L)'
;MASTLVQFRTEDTEKLRAVQILDRLGLSLPAYLRMCVSRLNQENGIPFSMKIEEETNPGIRALQRASRIAEEYGISDMTLEEINAEIAEARK
;
A
#
# COMPACT_ATOMS: atom_id res chain seq x y z
N MET A 1 -20.43 6.34 25.69
CA MET A 1 -19.73 7.11 24.65
C MET A 1 -20.70 8.16 24.13
N ALA A 2 -20.28 9.42 24.02
CA ALA A 2 -21.13 10.44 23.43
C ALA A 2 -21.26 10.21 21.92
N SER A 3 -22.48 10.17 21.39
CA SER A 3 -22.73 10.12 19.96
C SER A 3 -22.88 11.53 19.41
N THR A 4 -22.11 11.87 18.38
CA THR A 4 -22.20 13.17 17.69
C THR A 4 -22.74 12.97 16.29
N LEU A 5 -23.65 13.84 15.86
CA LEU A 5 -24.19 13.86 14.50
C LEU A 5 -23.16 14.47 13.54
N VAL A 6 -22.93 13.79 12.41
CA VAL A 6 -22.13 14.32 11.30
C VAL A 6 -23.02 14.43 10.07
N GLN A 7 -23.06 15.60 9.44
CA GLN A 7 -23.85 15.89 8.25
C GLN A 7 -22.95 16.25 7.07
N PHE A 8 -23.25 15.70 5.89
CA PHE A 8 -22.52 15.96 4.65
C PHE A 8 -23.47 16.47 3.57
N ARG A 9 -23.00 17.42 2.75
CA ARG A 9 -23.66 17.79 1.49
C ARG A 9 -23.03 16.98 0.36
N THR A 10 -23.86 16.45 -0.52
CA THR A 10 -23.46 15.67 -1.71
C THR A 10 -24.62 15.72 -2.71
N GLU A 11 -24.35 15.39 -3.96
CA GLU A 11 -25.39 15.24 -4.97
C GLU A 11 -26.20 13.95 -4.73
N ASP A 12 -27.50 14.00 -4.98
CA ASP A 12 -28.37 12.83 -4.79
C ASP A 12 -27.97 11.65 -5.68
N THR A 13 -27.50 11.93 -6.91
CA THR A 13 -27.06 10.90 -7.86
C THR A 13 -25.80 10.17 -7.38
N GLU A 14 -24.81 10.91 -6.87
CA GLU A 14 -23.59 10.36 -6.29
C GLU A 14 -23.89 9.51 -5.05
N LYS A 15 -24.73 10.03 -4.15
CA LYS A 15 -25.16 9.32 -2.95
C LYS A 15 -25.86 8.00 -3.30
N LEU A 16 -26.80 8.01 -4.23
CA LEU A 16 -27.51 6.80 -4.65
C LEU A 16 -26.54 5.77 -5.22
N ARG A 17 -25.59 6.19 -6.05
CA ARG A 17 -24.58 5.30 -6.61
C ARG A 17 -23.69 4.68 -5.53
N ALA A 18 -23.26 5.48 -4.55
CA ALA A 18 -22.47 4.99 -3.42
C ALA A 18 -23.24 3.97 -2.57
N VAL A 19 -24.52 4.24 -2.28
CA VAL A 19 -25.39 3.30 -1.55
C VAL A 19 -25.52 1.98 -2.30
N GLN A 20 -25.76 2.00 -3.61
CA GLN A 20 -25.86 0.78 -4.42
C GLN A 20 -24.58 -0.07 -4.41
N ILE A 21 -23.40 0.56 -4.42
CA ILE A 21 -22.12 -0.14 -4.31
C ILE A 21 -21.99 -0.79 -2.94
N LEU A 22 -22.29 -0.05 -1.88
CA LEU A 22 -22.17 -0.53 -0.50
C LEU A 22 -23.18 -1.64 -0.17
N ASP A 23 -24.41 -1.57 -0.71
CA ASP A 23 -25.42 -2.62 -0.54
C ASP A 23 -24.95 -3.95 -1.11
N ARG A 24 -24.27 -3.94 -2.27
CA ARG A 24 -23.66 -5.15 -2.86
C ARG A 24 -22.54 -5.73 -1.99
N LEU A 25 -21.90 -4.89 -1.18
CA LEU A 25 -20.87 -5.29 -0.21
C LEU A 25 -21.46 -5.64 1.17
N GLY A 26 -22.78 -5.52 1.35
CA GLY A 26 -23.44 -5.73 2.64
C GLY A 26 -23.15 -4.64 3.68
N LEU A 27 -22.81 -3.43 3.23
CA LEU A 27 -22.46 -2.30 4.09
C LEU A 27 -23.44 -1.14 3.91
N SER A 28 -23.62 -0.35 4.98
CA SER A 28 -24.36 0.91 4.89
C SER A 28 -23.41 2.10 4.76
N LEU A 29 -23.89 3.19 4.15
CA LEU A 29 -23.10 4.43 4.01
C LEU A 29 -22.56 4.97 5.35
N PRO A 30 -23.33 5.02 6.46
CA PRO A 30 -22.79 5.44 7.75
C PRO A 30 -21.78 4.46 8.35
N ALA A 31 -21.87 3.15 8.06
CA ALA A 31 -20.87 2.18 8.51
C ALA A 31 -19.54 2.40 7.78
N TYR A 32 -19.60 2.56 6.46
CA TYR A 32 -18.43 2.86 5.63
C TYR A 32 -17.71 4.14 6.08
N LEU A 33 -18.44 5.25 6.27
CA LEU A 33 -17.83 6.51 6.71
C LEU A 33 -17.18 6.41 8.10
N ARG A 34 -17.78 5.66 9.04
CA ARG A 34 -17.18 5.41 10.35
C ARG A 34 -15.87 4.61 10.25
N MET A 35 -15.82 3.62 9.35
CA MET A 35 -14.59 2.87 9.09
C MET A 35 -13.50 3.79 8.54
N CYS A 36 -13.82 4.68 7.59
CA CYS A 36 -12.88 5.65 7.06
C CYS A 36 -12.33 6.59 8.13
N VAL A 37 -13.18 7.13 9.00
CA VAL A 37 -12.75 8.00 10.11
C VAL A 37 -11.85 7.23 11.10
N SER A 38 -12.22 6.00 11.43
CA SER A 38 -11.40 5.15 12.31
C SER A 38 -10.03 4.88 11.70
N ARG A 39 -9.99 4.56 10.41
CA ARG A 39 -8.74 4.28 9.70
C ARG A 39 -7.87 5.53 9.59
N LEU A 40 -8.48 6.69 9.33
CA LEU A 40 -7.79 7.97 9.28
C LEU A 40 -7.03 8.27 10.58
N ASN A 41 -7.69 8.07 11.72
CA ASN A 41 -7.08 8.26 13.03
C ASN A 41 -5.98 7.25 13.33
N GLN A 42 -6.14 5.99 12.90
CA GLN A 42 -5.14 4.94 13.12
C GLN A 42 -3.87 5.15 12.30
N GLU A 43 -4.01 5.61 11.05
CA GLU A 43 -2.89 5.77 10.13
C GLU A 43 -2.29 7.18 10.15
N ASN A 44 -2.91 8.13 10.84
CA ASN A 44 -2.62 9.57 10.70
C ASN A 44 -2.59 10.00 9.22
N GLY A 45 -3.52 9.47 8.41
CA GLY A 45 -3.50 9.59 6.95
C GLY A 45 -4.86 9.28 6.32
N ILE A 46 -5.00 9.49 5.02
CA ILE A 46 -6.29 9.29 4.34
C ILE A 46 -6.45 7.82 3.93
N PRO A 47 -7.61 7.18 4.17
CA PRO A 47 -7.82 5.73 4.00
C PRO A 47 -8.00 5.27 2.54
N PHE A 48 -7.60 6.11 1.59
CA PHE A 48 -7.52 5.80 0.16
C PHE A 48 -6.17 6.29 -0.35
N SER A 49 -5.60 5.58 -1.33
CA SER A 49 -4.31 5.94 -1.91
C SER A 49 -4.41 7.29 -2.63
N MET A 50 -3.94 8.35 -1.96
CA MET A 50 -3.82 9.68 -2.56
C MET A 50 -2.47 9.77 -3.28
N LYS A 51 -2.37 9.16 -4.48
CA LYS A 51 -1.16 9.25 -5.30
C LYS A 51 -1.50 9.40 -6.78
N ILE A 52 -0.88 10.39 -7.42
CA ILE A 52 -0.39 10.21 -8.80
C ILE A 52 0.82 9.30 -8.61
N GLU A 53 0.74 8.06 -9.06
CA GLU A 53 1.84 7.12 -8.93
C GLU A 53 3.03 7.67 -9.72
N GLU A 54 4.17 7.94 -9.06
CA GLU A 54 5.42 7.82 -9.79
C GLU A 54 5.55 6.33 -10.13
N GLU A 55 5.58 6.04 -11.43
CA GLU A 55 5.89 4.74 -11.99
C GLU A 55 7.23 4.26 -11.40
N THR A 56 7.19 3.54 -10.28
CA THR A 56 8.02 2.38 -9.91
C THR A 56 8.02 2.21 -8.39
N ASN A 57 7.47 1.09 -7.94
CA ASN A 57 7.53 0.61 -6.56
C ASN A 57 8.98 0.71 -6.01
N PRO A 58 9.21 1.28 -4.81
CA PRO A 58 10.55 1.38 -4.20
C PRO A 58 11.31 0.05 -4.14
N GLY A 59 10.59 -1.07 -3.95
CA GLY A 59 11.18 -2.41 -3.98
C GLY A 59 11.67 -2.81 -5.37
N ILE A 60 10.94 -2.45 -6.43
CA ILE A 60 11.38 -2.68 -7.82
C ILE A 60 12.60 -1.81 -8.13
N ARG A 61 12.65 -0.56 -7.68
CA ARG A 61 13.85 0.29 -7.81
C ARG A 61 15.06 -0.29 -7.08
N ALA A 62 14.86 -0.82 -5.87
CA ALA A 62 15.92 -1.45 -5.10
C ALA A 62 16.46 -2.70 -5.80
N LEU A 63 15.58 -3.55 -6.34
CA LEU A 63 15.95 -4.74 -7.11
C LEU A 63 16.72 -4.38 -8.38
N GLN A 64 16.22 -3.44 -9.19
CA GLN A 64 16.91 -2.99 -10.40
C GLN A 64 18.30 -2.40 -10.09
N ARG A 65 18.43 -1.66 -9.00
CA ARG A 65 19.71 -1.13 -8.55
C ARG A 65 20.66 -2.25 -8.09
N ALA A 66 20.15 -3.23 -7.34
CA ALA A 66 20.94 -4.37 -6.90
C ALA A 66 21.42 -5.22 -8.09
N SER A 67 20.57 -5.47 -9.10
CA SER A 67 20.96 -6.17 -10.34
C SER A 67 22.07 -5.44 -11.08
N ARG A 68 21.99 -4.10 -11.21
CA ARG A 68 23.05 -3.32 -11.86
C ARG A 68 24.38 -3.38 -11.10
N ILE A 69 24.33 -3.31 -9.77
CA ILE A 69 25.53 -3.48 -8.93
C ILE A 69 26.10 -4.89 -9.14
N ALA A 70 25.26 -5.93 -9.18
CA ALA A 70 25.74 -7.29 -9.41
C ALA A 70 26.46 -7.45 -10.76
N GLU A 71 25.95 -6.82 -11.82
CA GLU A 71 26.61 -6.78 -13.14
C GLU A 71 27.94 -6.01 -13.10
N GLU A 72 27.99 -4.84 -12.45
CA GLU A 72 29.21 -4.02 -12.33
C GLU A 72 30.34 -4.75 -11.60
N TYR A 73 30.00 -5.54 -10.59
CA TYR A 73 30.95 -6.33 -9.81
C TYR A 73 31.18 -7.74 -10.40
N GLY A 74 30.52 -8.10 -11.51
CA GLY A 74 30.66 -9.40 -12.16
C GLY A 74 30.14 -10.58 -11.33
N ILE A 75 29.26 -10.32 -10.36
CA ILE A 75 28.67 -11.33 -9.46
C ILE A 75 27.24 -11.73 -9.85
N SER A 76 26.79 -11.30 -11.03
CA SER A 76 25.46 -11.60 -11.57
C SER A 76 25.18 -13.09 -11.73
N ASP A 77 26.22 -13.89 -11.99
CA ASP A 77 26.11 -15.30 -12.37
C ASP A 77 26.70 -16.26 -11.32
N MET A 78 26.90 -15.79 -10.08
CA MET A 78 27.44 -16.65 -9.01
C MET A 78 26.51 -17.82 -8.71
N THR A 79 27.08 -19.01 -8.61
CA THR A 79 26.35 -20.21 -8.18
C THR A 79 26.06 -20.15 -6.68
N LEU A 80 25.03 -20.90 -6.25
CA LEU A 80 24.68 -21.01 -4.82
C LEU A 80 25.84 -21.49 -3.95
N GLU A 81 26.73 -22.31 -4.52
CA GLU A 81 27.90 -22.84 -3.81
C GLU A 81 28.94 -21.75 -3.56
N GLU A 82 29.23 -20.92 -4.57
CA GLU A 82 30.14 -19.77 -4.47
C GLU A 82 29.61 -18.70 -3.52
N ILE A 83 28.31 -18.41 -3.57
CA ILE A 83 27.64 -17.46 -2.65
C ILE A 83 27.79 -17.94 -1.19
N ASN A 84 27.53 -19.23 -0.94
CA ASN A 84 27.63 -19.78 0.42
C ASN A 84 29.07 -19.80 0.93
N ALA A 85 30.05 -20.03 0.05
CA ALA A 85 31.47 -19.97 0.40
C ALA A 85 31.90 -18.55 0.81
N GLU A 86 31.51 -17.52 0.05
CA GLU A 86 31.78 -16.11 0.37
C GLU A 86 31.14 -15.70 1.70
N ILE A 87 29.86 -16.05 1.92
CA ILE A 87 29.16 -15.76 3.18
C ILE A 87 29.84 -16.43 4.38
N ALA A 88 30.32 -17.67 4.21
CA ALA A 88 31.02 -18.40 5.26
C ALA A 88 32.39 -17.77 5.58
N GLU A 89 33.09 -17.23 4.58
CA GLU A 89 34.34 -16.51 4.77
C GLU A 89 34.13 -15.15 5.45
N ALA A 90 33.14 -14.36 5.02
CA ALA A 90 32.85 -13.04 5.58
C ALA A 90 32.29 -13.07 7.02
N ARG A 91 31.78 -14.22 7.49
CA ARG A 91 31.26 -14.43 8.85
C ARG A 91 32.27 -15.03 9.82
N LYS A 92 33.49 -15.36 9.38
CA LYS A 92 34.61 -15.74 10.27
C LYS A 92 35.17 -14.52 10.99
#